data_AF-A0A522CWC9-F1
#
_entry.id   AF-A0A522CWC9-F1
#
_cell.length_a   1.000
_cell.length_b   1.000
_cell.length_c   1.000
_cell.angle_alpha   90.00
_cell.angle_beta   90.00
_cell.angle_gamma   90.00
#
_symmetry.space_group_name_H-M   'P 1'
#
loop_
_entity.id
_entity.type
_entity.pdbx_description
1 polymer ?
#
loop_
_entity_poly.entity_id
_entity_poly.type
_entity_poly.pdbx_seq_one_letter_code
_entity_poly.pdbx_strand_id
1 'polypeptide(L)'
;MNPPVPPVLAELAALMIRNAAPNAPPAERASDLGLTAALLGLAAEVWDRQAAILVEENRAIRALLAETGEDADLRISALQAENNRLRAAIIDAHAAAEAAGDTARQDAIWAELVASTERRKLSTAPV
;
A
#
# COMPACT_ATOMS: atom_id res chain seq x y z
N MET A 1 -0.73 -5.11 2.01
CA MET A 1 -1.29 -4.13 2.97
C MET A 1 -0.21 -3.11 3.27
N ASN A 2 -0.48 -1.81 3.09
CA ASN A 2 0.44 -0.77 3.57
C ASN A 2 0.18 -0.57 5.07
N PRO A 3 1.12 -0.92 5.97
CA PRO A 3 0.90 -0.76 7.39
C PRO A 3 0.84 0.75 7.71
N PRO A 4 -0.17 1.22 8.45
CA PRO A 4 -0.26 2.62 8.82
C PRO A 4 0.97 3.01 9.65
N VAL A 5 1.63 4.10 9.25
CA VAL A 5 2.91 4.50 9.86
C VAL A 5 2.81 4.88 11.33
N PRO A 6 1.77 5.56 11.82
CA PRO A 6 1.69 5.88 13.24
C PRO A 6 1.66 4.60 14.13
N PRO A 7 0.87 3.56 13.82
CA PRO A 7 0.94 2.27 14.52
C PRO A 7 2.30 1.56 14.41
N VAL A 8 2.95 1.59 13.25
CA VAL A 8 4.29 0.98 13.08
C VAL A 8 5.31 1.68 13.96
N LEU A 9 5.35 3.01 13.93
CA LEU A 9 6.25 3.80 14.77
C LEU A 9 5.97 3.62 16.26
N ALA A 10 4.69 3.47 16.66
CA ALA A 10 4.31 3.19 18.03
C ALA A 10 4.79 1.82 18.51
N GLU A 11 4.66 0.77 17.67
CA GLU A 11 5.16 -0.57 18.01
C GLU A 11 6.69 -0.59 18.11
N LEU A 12 7.38 0.10 17.21
CA LEU A 12 8.83 0.24 17.24
C LEU A 12 9.31 0.98 18.50
N ALA A 13 8.61 2.03 18.92
CA ALA A 13 8.88 2.70 20.19
C ALA A 13 8.69 1.76 21.39
N ALA A 14 7.64 0.94 21.38
CA ALA A 14 7.40 -0.06 22.42
C ALA A 14 8.50 -1.15 22.46
N LEU A 15 8.97 -1.60 21.29
CA LEU A 15 10.07 -2.55 21.15
C LEU A 15 11.40 -1.96 21.68
N MET A 16 11.68 -0.68 21.43
CA MET A 16 12.85 0.00 21.99
C MET A 16 12.78 0.08 23.53
N ILE A 17 11.62 0.38 24.09
CA ILE A 17 11.41 0.43 25.56
C ILE A 17 11.65 -0.94 26.20
N ARG A 18 11.13 -2.03 25.60
CA ARG A 18 11.33 -3.40 26.10
C ARG A 18 12.81 -3.81 26.07
N ASN A 19 13.55 -3.41 25.05
CA ASN A 19 14.98 -3.71 24.93
C ASN A 19 15.87 -2.96 25.94
N ALA A 20 15.38 -1.87 26.52
CA ALA A 20 16.06 -1.15 27.61
C ALA A 20 15.86 -1.83 28.99
N ALA A 21 15.07 -2.91 29.08
CA ALA A 21 14.85 -3.61 30.34
C ALA A 21 16.14 -4.30 30.83
N PRO A 22 16.64 -3.97 32.04
CA PRO A 22 17.92 -4.47 32.52
C PRO A 22 17.91 -5.99 32.76
N ASN A 23 16.74 -6.57 33.00
CA ASN A 23 16.58 -7.98 33.37
C ASN A 23 16.29 -8.90 32.18
N ALA A 24 16.14 -8.37 30.96
CA ALA A 24 15.88 -9.20 29.78
C ALA A 24 17.10 -10.09 29.45
N PRO A 25 16.92 -11.35 29.03
CA PRO A 25 18.00 -12.19 28.52
C PRO A 25 18.66 -11.59 27.26
N PRO A 26 19.99 -11.72 27.06
CA PRO A 26 20.66 -11.18 25.88
C PRO A 26 20.14 -11.71 24.54
N ALA A 27 19.78 -13.00 24.46
CA ALA A 27 19.28 -13.62 23.23
C ALA A 27 17.89 -13.09 22.83
N GLU A 28 17.01 -12.86 23.80
CA GLU A 28 15.69 -12.28 23.61
C GLU A 28 15.80 -10.84 23.07
N ARG A 29 16.66 -10.02 23.70
CA ARG A 29 16.94 -8.67 23.20
C ARG A 29 17.50 -8.65 21.77
N ALA A 30 18.42 -9.56 21.45
CA ALA A 30 19.00 -9.64 20.11
C ALA A 30 17.94 -9.99 19.06
N SER A 31 17.03 -10.92 19.38
CA SER A 31 15.91 -11.31 18.51
C SER A 31 14.94 -10.15 18.29
N ASP A 32 14.50 -9.49 19.36
CA ASP A 32 13.55 -8.38 19.30
C ASP A 32 14.12 -7.18 18.54
N LEU A 33 15.39 -6.82 18.78
CA LEU A 33 16.08 -5.77 18.03
C LEU A 33 16.22 -6.13 16.54
N GLY A 34 16.50 -7.39 16.23
CA GLY A 34 16.59 -7.87 14.84
C GLY A 34 15.26 -7.72 14.09
N LEU A 35 14.14 -8.14 14.71
CA LEU A 35 12.81 -7.97 14.13
C LEU A 35 12.43 -6.49 14.00
N THR A 36 12.72 -5.68 15.02
CA THR A 36 12.48 -4.22 15.01
C THR A 36 13.21 -3.55 13.85
N ALA A 37 14.48 -3.90 13.63
CA ALA A 37 15.29 -3.37 12.53
C ALA A 37 14.74 -3.80 11.16
N ALA A 38 14.31 -5.05 11.01
CA ALA A 38 13.71 -5.54 9.77
C ALA A 38 12.38 -4.82 9.46
N LEU A 39 11.51 -4.64 10.45
CA LEU A 39 10.24 -3.91 10.30
C LEU A 39 10.45 -2.42 9.98
N LEU A 40 11.46 -1.79 10.59
CA LEU A 40 11.89 -0.42 10.27
C LEU A 40 12.35 -0.28 8.81
N GLY A 41 13.18 -1.22 8.34
CA GLY A 41 13.65 -1.25 6.96
C GLY A 41 12.48 -1.35 5.97
N LEU A 42 11.54 -2.25 6.25
CA LEU A 42 10.32 -2.40 5.45
C LEU A 42 9.46 -1.13 5.45
N ALA A 43 9.28 -0.51 6.62
CA ALA A 43 8.50 0.72 6.76
C ALA A 43 9.11 1.86 5.94
N ALA A 44 10.44 2.01 5.97
CA ALA A 44 11.14 3.01 5.18
C ALA A 44 10.96 2.81 3.67
N GLU A 45 11.10 1.56 3.20
CA GLU A 45 10.95 1.23 1.77
C GLU A 45 9.54 1.53 1.25
N VAL A 46 8.51 1.22 2.05
CA VAL A 46 7.12 1.44 1.65
C VAL A 46 6.74 2.91 1.73
N TRP A 47 7.19 3.62 2.77
CA TRP A 47 6.82 5.02 3.00
C TRP A 47 7.22 5.95 1.86
N ASP A 48 8.46 5.83 1.39
CA ASP A 48 9.01 6.69 0.34
C ASP A 48 8.23 6.56 -0.97
N ARG A 49 7.89 5.32 -1.35
CA ARG A 49 7.25 5.02 -2.63
C ARG A 49 5.72 5.16 -2.61
N GLN A 50 5.08 5.13 -1.44
CA GLN A 50 3.62 4.99 -1.35
C GLN A 50 2.86 6.16 -2.03
N ALA A 51 3.32 7.40 -1.87
CA ALA A 51 2.64 8.54 -2.47
C ALA A 51 2.68 8.46 -4.01
N ALA A 52 3.84 8.12 -4.58
CA ALA A 52 4.00 7.95 -6.02
C ALA A 52 3.11 6.83 -6.57
N ILE A 53 3.09 5.68 -5.89
CA ILE A 53 2.22 4.55 -6.25
C ILE A 53 0.75 4.98 -6.26
N LEU A 54 0.29 5.68 -5.22
CA LEU A 54 -1.11 6.08 -5.12
C LEU A 54 -1.52 7.09 -6.19
N VAL A 55 -0.67 8.08 -6.50
CA VAL A 55 -0.94 9.05 -7.58
C VAL A 55 -1.05 8.34 -8.93
N GLU A 56 -0.16 7.39 -9.21
CA GLU A 56 -0.18 6.63 -10.44
C GLU A 56 -1.44 5.75 -10.55
N GLU A 57 -1.82 5.05 -9.47
CA GLU A 57 -3.06 4.28 -9.42
C GLU A 57 -4.29 5.15 -9.60
N ASN A 58 -4.38 6.27 -8.88
CA ASN A 58 -5.53 7.15 -8.95
C ASN A 58 -5.72 7.68 -10.37
N ARG A 59 -4.62 8.08 -11.03
CA ARG A 59 -4.64 8.51 -12.43
C ARG A 59 -5.08 7.39 -13.37
N ALA A 60 -4.51 6.20 -13.24
CA ALA A 60 -4.84 5.05 -14.10
C ALA A 60 -6.31 4.64 -13.96
N ILE A 61 -6.82 4.57 -12.72
CA ILE A 61 -8.21 4.21 -12.45
C ILE A 61 -9.17 5.29 -12.95
N ARG A 62 -8.88 6.58 -12.74
CA ARG A 62 -9.67 7.68 -13.33
C ARG A 62 -9.81 7.52 -14.84
N ALA A 63 -8.72 7.19 -15.53
CA ALA A 63 -8.75 6.98 -16.98
C ALA A 63 -9.67 5.82 -17.38
N LEU A 64 -9.63 4.69 -16.66
CA LEU A 64 -10.53 3.55 -16.90
C LEU A 64 -12.01 3.86 -16.62
N LEU A 65 -12.27 4.78 -15.69
CA LEU A 65 -13.61 5.27 -15.36
C LEU A 65 -14.07 6.43 -16.25
N ALA A 66 -13.19 6.95 -17.12
CA ALA A 66 -13.39 8.21 -17.85
C ALA A 66 -13.71 9.39 -16.93
N GLU A 67 -13.21 9.37 -15.69
CA GLU A 67 -13.33 10.46 -14.72
C GLU A 67 -12.24 11.50 -14.98
N THR A 68 -12.61 12.78 -14.99
CA THR A 68 -11.65 13.89 -15.09
C THR A 68 -11.24 14.38 -13.70
N GLY A 69 -10.02 14.88 -13.57
CA GLY A 69 -9.51 15.43 -12.32
C GLY A 69 -8.14 14.88 -11.92
N GLU A 70 -7.59 15.47 -10.87
CA GLU A 70 -6.28 15.13 -10.30
C GLU A 70 -6.37 15.09 -8.77
N ASP A 71 -5.37 14.48 -8.13
CA ASP A 71 -5.27 14.48 -6.67
C ASP A 71 -4.91 15.89 -6.16
N ALA A 72 -5.90 16.60 -5.62
CA ALA A 72 -5.71 17.95 -5.09
C ALA A 72 -4.93 17.99 -3.76
N ASP A 73 -4.89 16.86 -3.04
CA ASP A 73 -4.17 16.71 -1.77
C ASP A 73 -3.22 15.50 -1.87
N LEU A 74 -1.92 15.76 -1.76
CA LEU A 74 -0.86 14.77 -1.93
C LEU A 74 -0.47 14.08 -0.62
N ARG A 75 -1.18 14.34 0.50
CA ARG A 75 -0.99 13.55 1.72
C ARG A 75 -1.38 12.10 1.44
N ILE A 76 -0.54 11.15 1.88
CA ILE A 76 -0.78 9.71 1.69
C ILE A 76 -2.19 9.29 2.13
N SER A 77 -2.70 9.85 3.23
CA SER A 77 -4.05 9.55 3.71
C SER A 77 -5.15 10.03 2.76
N ALA A 78 -5.00 11.19 2.13
CA ALA A 78 -5.94 11.71 1.15
C ALA A 78 -5.86 10.91 -0.15
N LEU A 79 -4.65 10.64 -0.65
CA LEU A 79 -4.40 9.79 -1.80
C LEU A 79 -5.00 8.38 -1.62
N GLN A 80 -4.85 7.79 -0.42
CA GLN A 80 -5.41 6.48 -0.10
C GLN A 80 -6.94 6.50 -0.03
N ALA A 81 -7.54 7.58 0.53
CA ALA A 81 -8.98 7.72 0.57
C ALA A 81 -9.56 7.78 -0.86
N GLU A 82 -8.91 8.54 -1.74
CA GLU A 82 -9.32 8.62 -3.15
C GLU A 82 -9.11 7.30 -3.90
N ASN A 83 -7.98 6.63 -3.67
CA ASN A 83 -7.73 5.30 -4.22
C ASN A 83 -8.82 4.30 -3.82
N ASN A 84 -9.24 4.31 -2.55
CA ASN A 84 -10.30 3.43 -2.05
C ASN A 84 -11.64 3.73 -2.74
N ARG A 85 -11.98 5.01 -2.92
CA ARG A 85 -13.20 5.43 -3.65
C ARG A 85 -13.16 4.95 -5.10
N LEU A 86 -12.04 5.19 -5.79
CA LEU A 86 -11.82 4.80 -7.19
C LEU A 86 -11.88 3.29 -7.37
N ARG A 87 -11.29 2.51 -6.45
CA ARG A 87 -11.38 1.03 -6.46
C ARG A 87 -12.81 0.53 -6.28
N ALA A 88 -13.60 1.14 -5.40
CA ALA A 88 -15.01 0.80 -5.26
C ALA A 88 -15.76 1.05 -6.59
N ALA A 89 -15.53 2.20 -7.24
CA ALA A 89 -16.13 2.51 -8.53
C ALA A 89 -15.68 1.57 -9.66
N ILE A 90 -14.43 1.09 -9.65
CA ILE A 90 -13.94 0.11 -10.62
C ILE A 90 -14.66 -1.25 -10.49
N ILE A 91 -15.04 -1.66 -9.28
CA ILE A 91 -15.79 -2.89 -9.06
C ILE A 91 -17.15 -2.80 -9.75
N ASP A 92 -17.86 -1.69 -9.55
CA ASP A 92 -19.15 -1.45 -10.22
C ASP A 92 -18.99 -1.37 -11.74
N ALA A 93 -17.93 -0.72 -12.23
CA ALA A 93 -17.64 -0.64 -13.66
C ALA A 93 -17.29 -2.01 -14.27
N HIS A 94 -16.59 -2.87 -13.54
CA HIS A 94 -16.28 -4.23 -13.99
C HIS A 94 -17.55 -5.09 -14.06
N ALA A 95 -18.40 -5.05 -13.03
CA ALA A 95 -19.68 -5.76 -13.03
C ALA A 95 -20.59 -5.31 -14.19
N ALA A 96 -20.60 -4.01 -14.51
CA ALA A 96 -21.33 -3.48 -15.66
C ALA A 96 -20.74 -3.99 -17.01
N ALA A 97 -19.42 -4.06 -17.13
CA ALA A 97 -18.75 -4.59 -18.31
C ALA A 97 -19.01 -6.11 -18.50
N GLU A 98 -19.06 -6.87 -17.41
CA GLU A 98 -19.46 -8.29 -17.42
C GLU A 98 -20.90 -8.46 -17.92
N ALA A 99 -21.84 -7.70 -17.35
CA ALA A 99 -23.25 -7.74 -17.75
C ALA A 99 -23.46 -7.33 -19.23
N ALA A 100 -22.64 -6.42 -19.73
CA ALA A 100 -22.67 -5.98 -21.13
C ALA A 100 -21.92 -6.92 -22.09
N GLY A 101 -21.14 -7.88 -21.59
CA GLY A 101 -20.25 -8.70 -22.41
C GLY A 101 -19.08 -7.91 -23.04
N ASP A 102 -18.70 -6.77 -22.45
CA ASP A 102 -17.60 -5.92 -22.91
C ASP A 102 -16.26 -6.48 -22.43
N THR A 103 -15.72 -7.43 -23.17
CA THR A 103 -14.45 -8.10 -22.82
C THR A 103 -13.27 -7.14 -22.89
N ALA A 104 -13.29 -6.17 -23.81
CA ALA A 104 -12.21 -5.20 -23.93
C ALA A 104 -12.08 -4.34 -22.67
N ARG A 105 -13.20 -3.93 -22.08
CA ARG A 105 -13.20 -3.19 -20.81
C ARG A 105 -12.82 -4.07 -19.63
N GLN A 106 -13.25 -5.32 -19.60
CA GLN A 106 -12.83 -6.28 -18.57
C GLN A 106 -11.31 -6.49 -18.59
N ASP A 107 -10.73 -6.72 -19.76
CA ASP A 107 -9.29 -6.91 -19.96
C ASP A 107 -8.48 -5.68 -19.53
N ALA A 108 -8.96 -4.47 -19.87
CA ALA A 108 -8.33 -3.23 -19.47
C ALA A 108 -8.32 -3.04 -17.94
N ILE A 109 -9.43 -3.35 -17.27
CA ILE A 109 -9.52 -3.32 -15.80
C ILE A 109 -8.59 -4.36 -15.19
N TRP A 110 -8.56 -5.58 -15.72
CA TRP A 110 -7.68 -6.63 -15.23
C TRP A 110 -6.20 -6.27 -15.37
N ALA A 111 -5.81 -5.70 -16.51
CA ALA A 111 -4.45 -5.24 -16.75
C ALA A 111 -4.00 -4.21 -15.71
N GLU A 112 -4.86 -3.27 -15.34
CA GLU A 112 -4.58 -2.30 -14.28
C GLU A 112 -4.50 -2.95 -12.89
N LEU A 113 -5.35 -3.93 -12.56
CA LEU A 113 -5.26 -4.64 -11.28
C LEU A 113 -3.94 -5.42 -11.13
N VAL A 114 -3.47 -6.01 -12.23
CA VAL A 114 -2.14 -6.65 -12.30
C VAL A 114 -1.04 -5.60 -12.11
N ALA A 115 -1.07 -4.51 -12.89
CA ALA A 115 -0.09 -3.43 -12.79
C ALA A 115 -0.03 -2.83 -11.37
N SER A 116 -1.18 -2.69 -10.72
CA SER A 116 -1.29 -2.24 -9.33
C SER A 116 -0.61 -3.17 -8.34
N THR A 117 -0.72 -4.47 -8.56
CA THR A 117 -0.02 -5.47 -7.73
C THR A 117 1.49 -5.40 -7.96
N GLU A 118 1.92 -5.28 -9.21
CA GLU A 118 3.33 -5.16 -9.58
C GLU A 118 3.99 -3.91 -8.95
N ARG A 119 3.36 -2.74 -9.02
CA ARG A 119 3.86 -1.50 -8.40
C ARG A 119 4.05 -1.60 -6.89
N ARG A 120 3.33 -2.52 -6.25
CA ARG A 120 3.35 -2.72 -4.79
C ARG A 120 4.26 -3.88 -4.37
N LYS A 121 4.98 -4.52 -5.30
CA LYS A 121 5.97 -5.54 -4.94
C LYS A 121 7.09 -4.95 -4.09
N LEU A 122 7.36 -5.62 -2.97
CA LEU A 122 8.48 -5.32 -2.09
C LEU A 122 9.77 -5.79 -2.75
N SER A 123 10.87 -5.09 -2.50
CA SER A 123 12.21 -5.47 -2.98
C SER A 123 12.63 -6.88 -2.53
N THR A 124 12.06 -7.34 -1.41
CA THR A 124 12.33 -8.63 -0.78
C THR A 124 11.34 -9.74 -1.17
N ALA A 125 10.36 -9.45 -2.01
CA ALA A 125 9.41 -10.46 -2.46
C ALA A 125 10.13 -11.54 -3.29
N PRO A 126 9.95 -12.84 -2.99
CA PRO A 126 10.53 -13.91 -3.80
C PRO A 126 9.99 -13.82 -5.24
N VAL A 127 10.89 -14.06 -6.20
CA VAL A 127 10.59 -14.20 -7.63
C VAL A 127 9.92 -15.52 -7.95
#